data_AF-A0A377CVD0-F1
#
_entry.id   AF-A0A377CVD0-F1
#
_cell.length_a   1.000
_cell.length_b   1.000
_cell.length_c   1.000
_cell.angle_alpha   90.00
_cell.angle_beta   90.00
_cell.angle_gamma   90.00
#
_symmetry.space_group_name_H-M   'P 1'
#
loop_
_entity.id
_entity.type
_entity.pdbx_description
1 polymer ?
#
loop_
_entity_poly.entity_id
_entity_poly.type
_entity_poly.pdbx_seq_one_letter_code
_entity_poly.pdbx_strand_id
1 'polypeptide(L)'
;MKTGAKAIAWEVTDKQVNASFFAENTVQSLLTWGDHELEAAGRLTQPLKYDAVSDCYKPLSWQQAFDEIGARLQSYSDPNQVEFYTSGRTSNEAAFSLSAFCP
;
A
#
# COMPACT_ATOMS: atom_id res chain seq x y z
N MET A 1 -1.76 -33.17 -0.02
CA MET A 1 -2.20 -32.33 -1.15
C MET A 1 -3.53 -31.65 -0.82
N LYS A 2 -3.54 -30.48 -0.14
CA LYS A 2 -4.76 -29.66 0.06
C LYS A 2 -4.44 -28.16 0.22
N THR A 3 -3.51 -27.63 -0.59
CA THR A 3 -3.17 -26.19 -0.58
C THR A 3 -3.32 -25.53 -1.96
N GLY A 4 -3.63 -26.28 -3.02
CA GLY A 4 -3.78 -25.73 -4.37
C GLY A 4 -5.15 -25.16 -4.71
N ALA A 5 -6.23 -25.60 -4.05
CA ALA A 5 -7.60 -25.26 -4.46
C ALA A 5 -8.13 -23.91 -3.93
N LYS A 6 -7.47 -23.29 -2.94
CA LYS A 6 -7.85 -21.96 -2.43
C LYS A 6 -7.10 -20.80 -3.11
N ALA A 7 -5.97 -21.08 -3.77
CA ALA A 7 -5.22 -20.05 -4.50
C ALA A 7 -5.98 -19.57 -5.75
N ILE A 8 -6.79 -20.44 -6.37
CA ILE A 8 -7.46 -20.19 -7.66
C ILE A 8 -8.70 -19.27 -7.52
N ALA A 9 -9.31 -19.17 -6.33
CA ALA A 9 -10.50 -18.31 -6.13
C ALA A 9 -10.16 -16.82 -5.91
N TRP A 10 -8.89 -16.49 -5.64
CA TRP A 10 -8.43 -15.10 -5.40
C TRP A 10 -7.97 -14.38 -6.68
N GLU A 11 -7.85 -15.10 -7.79
CA GLU A 11 -7.49 -14.56 -9.11
C GLU A 11 -8.70 -14.09 -9.94
N VAL A 12 -9.93 -14.25 -9.43
CA VAL A 12 -11.18 -13.93 -10.17
C VAL A 12 -12.09 -12.99 -9.38
N THR A 13 -11.54 -11.89 -8.88
CA THR A 13 -12.37 -10.73 -8.51
C THR A 13 -11.81 -9.48 -9.17
N ASP A 14 -12.52 -8.99 -10.19
CA ASP A 14 -12.33 -7.66 -10.78
C ASP A 14 -12.70 -6.51 -9.82
N LYS A 15 -12.98 -6.83 -8.55
CA LYS A 15 -13.29 -5.84 -7.53
C LYS A 15 -12.05 -5.01 -7.24
N GLN A 16 -12.15 -3.73 -7.58
CA GLN A 16 -11.16 -2.73 -7.29
C GLN A 16 -11.76 -1.75 -6.29
N VAL A 17 -10.99 -1.38 -5.28
CA VAL A 17 -11.35 -0.25 -4.41
C VAL A 17 -11.00 1.03 -5.14
N ASN A 18 -12.01 1.86 -5.42
CA ASN A 18 -11.85 3.11 -6.15
C ASN A 18 -11.75 4.31 -5.20
N ALA A 19 -11.51 5.50 -5.74
CA ALA A 19 -11.42 6.72 -4.94
C ALA A 19 -12.65 6.97 -4.05
N SER A 20 -13.85 6.62 -4.54
CA SER A 20 -15.09 6.80 -3.78
C SER A 20 -15.13 5.92 -2.53
N PHE A 21 -14.67 4.66 -2.62
CA PHE A 21 -14.55 3.77 -1.47
C PHE A 21 -13.74 4.43 -0.33
N PHE A 22 -12.58 5.01 -0.66
CA PHE A 22 -11.72 5.65 0.34
C PHE A 22 -12.22 7.01 0.82
N ALA A 23 -13.06 7.69 0.04
CA ALA A 23 -13.73 8.91 0.48
C ALA A 23 -14.87 8.62 1.46
N GLU A 24 -15.54 7.47 1.32
CA GLU A 24 -16.69 7.06 2.13
C GLU A 24 -16.30 6.29 3.41
N ASN A 25 -15.06 5.80 3.49
CA ASN A 25 -14.58 5.01 4.62
C ASN A 25 -13.42 5.73 5.33
N THR A 26 -13.68 6.16 6.56
CA THR A 26 -12.63 6.71 7.43
C THR A 26 -11.63 5.63 7.83
N VAL A 27 -10.39 6.02 8.12
CA VAL A 27 -9.36 5.09 8.61
C VAL A 27 -9.79 4.47 9.93
N GLN A 28 -10.39 5.26 10.83
CA GLN A 28 -10.94 4.69 12.08
C GLN A 28 -11.99 3.61 11.84
N SER A 29 -12.86 3.76 10.83
CA SER A 29 -13.82 2.73 10.45
C SER A 29 -13.12 1.48 9.93
N LEU A 30 -12.18 1.64 8.99
CA LEU A 30 -11.46 0.52 8.38
C LEU A 30 -10.63 -0.29 9.40
N LEU A 31 -10.11 0.35 10.46
CA LEU A 31 -9.41 -0.33 11.55
C LEU A 31 -10.30 -1.30 12.34
N THR A 32 -11.62 -1.18 12.25
CA THR A 32 -12.57 -2.11 12.89
C THR A 32 -12.93 -3.31 12.03
N TRP A 33 -12.55 -3.31 10.75
CA TRP A 33 -12.86 -4.38 9.81
C TRP A 33 -11.89 -5.54 9.98
N GLY A 34 -12.36 -6.76 9.74
CA GLY A 34 -11.50 -7.94 9.71
C GLY A 34 -10.67 -8.02 8.41
N ASP A 35 -9.53 -8.71 8.48
CA ASP A 35 -8.63 -8.92 7.33
C ASP A 35 -9.38 -9.43 6.09
N HIS A 36 -10.28 -10.40 6.27
CA HIS A 36 -11.07 -10.97 5.17
C HIS A 36 -12.03 -9.95 4.53
N GLU A 37 -12.55 -9.00 5.30
CA GLU A 37 -13.46 -7.95 4.80
C GLU A 37 -12.68 -6.91 4.00
N LEU A 38 -11.51 -6.51 4.50
CA LEU A 38 -10.59 -5.61 3.81
C LEU A 38 -10.09 -6.22 2.50
N GLU A 39 -9.70 -7.49 2.52
CA GLU A 39 -9.28 -8.20 1.31
C GLU A 39 -10.44 -8.30 0.30
N ALA A 40 -11.67 -8.60 0.77
CA ALA A 40 -12.85 -8.73 -0.08
C ALA A 40 -13.35 -7.40 -0.69
N ALA A 41 -12.95 -6.25 -0.11
CA ALA A 41 -13.29 -4.92 -0.62
C ALA A 41 -12.71 -4.70 -2.03
N GLY A 42 -11.56 -5.30 -2.33
CA GLY A 42 -10.95 -5.28 -3.65
C GLY A 42 -9.51 -4.80 -3.66
N ARG A 43 -8.88 -4.83 -4.83
CA ARG A 43 -7.47 -4.44 -4.99
C ARG A 43 -7.29 -2.93 -5.02
N LEU A 44 -6.23 -2.46 -4.37
CA LEU A 44 -5.73 -1.10 -4.51
C LEU A 44 -4.99 -0.95 -5.85
N THR A 45 -5.42 0.00 -6.68
CA THR A 45 -4.89 0.17 -8.06
C THR A 45 -4.23 1.53 -8.30
N GLN A 46 -4.28 2.45 -7.34
CA GLN A 46 -3.68 3.78 -7.44
C GLN A 46 -3.09 4.23 -6.09
N PRO A 47 -2.11 5.16 -6.09
CA PRO A 47 -1.57 5.73 -4.87
C PRO A 47 -2.64 6.47 -4.07
N LEU A 48 -2.48 6.44 -2.75
CA LEU A 48 -3.33 7.15 -1.80
C LEU A 48 -2.48 7.89 -0.78
N LYS A 49 -2.99 9.00 -0.28
CA LYS A 49 -2.41 9.79 0.81
C LYS A 49 -3.45 9.95 1.91
N TYR A 50 -3.03 9.72 3.15
CA TYR A 50 -3.89 9.97 4.30
C TYR A 50 -4.11 11.47 4.49
N ASP A 51 -5.38 11.87 4.66
CA ASP A 51 -5.76 13.21 5.07
C ASP A 51 -6.33 13.18 6.49
N ALA A 52 -5.55 13.73 7.44
CA ALA A 52 -5.92 13.80 8.84
C ALA A 52 -7.15 14.67 9.12
N VAL A 53 -7.49 15.62 8.24
CA VAL A 53 -8.66 16.48 8.44
C VAL A 53 -9.97 15.71 8.22
N SER A 54 -10.01 14.87 7.18
CA SER A 54 -11.18 14.05 6.87
C SER A 54 -11.12 12.65 7.47
N ASP A 55 -9.98 12.26 8.05
CA ASP A 55 -9.67 10.87 8.46
C ASP A 55 -9.86 9.87 7.32
N CYS A 56 -9.56 10.26 6.08
CA CYS A 56 -9.80 9.44 4.88
C CYS A 56 -8.54 9.39 4.00
N TYR A 57 -8.44 8.35 3.19
CA TYR A 57 -7.43 8.30 2.13
C TYR A 57 -7.91 9.04 0.88
N LYS A 58 -7.04 9.88 0.31
CA LYS A 58 -7.29 10.62 -0.92
C LYS A 58 -6.38 10.13 -2.05
N PRO A 59 -6.91 9.98 -3.28
CA PRO A 59 -6.09 9.61 -4.42
C PRO A 59 -5.13 10.71 -4.81
N LEU A 60 -3.96 10.30 -5.30
CA LEU A 60 -2.98 11.18 -5.94
C LEU A 60 -2.34 10.47 -7.13
N SER A 61 -1.73 11.24 -8.02
CA SER A 61 -1.00 10.66 -9.15
C SER A 61 0.28 9.97 -8.69
N TRP A 62 0.75 9.00 -9.48
CA TRP A 62 2.06 8.37 -9.26
C TRP A 62 3.21 9.38 -9.20
N GLN A 63 3.19 10.38 -10.08
CA GLN A 63 4.23 11.41 -10.08
C GLN A 63 4.24 12.19 -8.76
N GLN A 64 3.08 12.65 -8.29
CA GLN A 64 2.97 13.33 -7.00
C GLN A 64 3.42 12.44 -5.83
N ALA A 65 3.05 11.16 -5.85
CA ALA A 65 3.47 10.22 -4.80
C ALA A 65 5.00 10.08 -4.75
N PHE A 66 5.65 9.88 -5.89
CA PHE A 66 7.11 9.77 -5.97
C PHE A 66 7.82 11.07 -5.59
N ASP A 67 7.33 12.22 -6.04
CA ASP A 67 7.92 13.52 -5.71
C ASP A 67 7.84 13.81 -4.20
N GLU A 68 6.68 13.57 -3.58
CA GLU A 68 6.51 13.79 -2.14
C GLU A 68 7.35 12.82 -1.29
N ILE A 69 7.39 11.53 -1.65
CA ILE A 69 8.22 10.54 -0.96
C ILE A 69 9.70 10.91 -1.10
N GLY A 70 10.15 11.25 -2.32
CA GLY A 70 11.52 11.64 -2.60
C GLY A 70 11.95 12.89 -1.83
N ALA A 71 11.11 13.93 -1.82
CA ALA A 71 11.38 15.14 -1.05
C ALA A 71 11.47 14.86 0.46
N ARG A 72 10.60 14.00 0.99
CA ARG A 72 10.63 13.62 2.41
C ARG A 72 11.90 12.85 2.76
N LEU A 73 12.29 11.87 1.94
CA LEU A 73 13.51 11.10 2.16
C LEU A 73 14.76 11.98 2.14
N GLN A 74 14.85 12.92 1.19
CA GLN A 74 15.97 13.87 1.09
C GLN A 74 16.04 14.87 2.25
N SER A 75 14.94 15.06 3.00
CA SER A 75 14.91 15.99 4.14
C SER A 75 15.60 15.45 5.39
N TYR A 76 15.85 14.14 5.47
CA TYR A 76 16.55 13.53 6.60
C TYR A 76 18.05 13.77 6.47
N SER A 77 18.65 14.32 7.52
CA SER A 77 20.09 14.62 7.57
C SER A 77 20.95 13.42 7.97
N ASP A 78 20.35 12.41 8.60
CA ASP A 78 21.02 11.17 9.01
C ASP A 78 20.35 9.97 8.31
N PRO A 79 21.09 9.17 7.52
CA PRO A 79 20.54 8.01 6.83
C PRO A 79 19.95 6.95 7.77
N ASN A 80 20.34 6.91 9.06
CA ASN A 80 19.78 5.98 10.05
C ASN A 80 18.35 6.34 10.49
N GLN A 81 17.77 7.43 9.99
CA GLN A 81 16.40 7.85 10.27
C GLN A 81 15.37 7.20 9.33
N VAL A 82 15.82 6.42 8.35
CA VAL A 82 14.96 5.72 7.39
C VAL A 82 15.20 4.22 7.49
N GLU A 83 14.12 3.47 7.69
CA GLU A 83 14.14 2.01 7.67
C GLU A 83 13.31 1.49 6.50
N PHE A 84 13.88 0.53 5.75
CA PHE A 84 13.21 -0.12 4.64
C PHE A 84 12.95 -1.59 4.98
N TYR A 85 11.68 -1.99 4.97
CA TYR A 85 11.26 -3.37 5.26
C TYR A 85 10.81 -4.08 3.97
N THR A 86 11.38 -5.27 3.72
CA THR A 86 10.94 -6.16 2.63
C THR A 86 10.26 -7.40 3.19
N SER A 87 9.30 -7.95 2.45
CA SER A 87 8.74 -9.27 2.75
C SER A 87 9.40 -10.36 1.92
N GLY A 88 9.50 -11.59 2.44
CA GLY A 88 9.98 -12.76 1.68
C GLY A 88 9.12 -13.16 0.48
N ARG A 89 8.03 -12.44 0.21
CA ARG A 89 7.16 -12.60 -0.97
C ARG A 89 7.50 -11.60 -2.08
N THR A 90 8.44 -10.68 -1.83
CA THR A 90 8.95 -9.71 -2.81
C THR A 90 9.90 -10.42 -3.77
N SER A 91 9.91 -10.06 -5.06
CA SER A 91 10.90 -10.64 -5.98
C SER A 91 12.32 -10.24 -5.57
N ASN A 92 13.30 -11.06 -5.90
CA ASN A 92 14.70 -10.78 -5.56
C ASN A 92 15.18 -9.47 -6.21
N GLU A 93 14.68 -9.11 -7.39
CA GLU A 93 15.01 -7.87 -8.10
C GLU A 93 14.45 -6.63 -7.40
N ALA A 94 13.22 -6.71 -6.89
CA ALA A 94 12.61 -5.62 -6.12
C ALA A 94 13.26 -5.48 -4.73
N ALA A 95 13.60 -6.59 -4.08
CA ALA A 95 14.36 -6.58 -2.83
C ALA A 95 15.78 -6.01 -3.02
N PHE A 96 16.48 -6.40 -4.10
CA PHE A 96 17.79 -5.86 -4.46
C PHE A 96 17.74 -4.35 -4.74
N SER A 97 16.74 -3.89 -5.51
CA SER A 97 16.56 -2.46 -5.80
C SER A 97 16.36 -1.65 -4.52
N LEU A 98 15.59 -2.18 -3.54
CA LEU A 98 15.43 -1.52 -2.24
C LEU A 98 16.72 -1.53 -1.43
N SER A 99 17.49 -2.64 -1.46
CA SER A 99 18.77 -2.71 -0.76
C SER A 99 19.79 -1.69 -1.27
N ALA A 100 19.78 -1.35 -2.56
CA ALA A 100 20.64 -0.31 -3.13
C ALA A 100 20.28 1.12 -2.67
N PHE A 101 19.06 1.34 -2.15
CA PHE A 101 18.64 2.61 -1.56
C PHE A 101 19.07 2.77 -0.09
N CYS A 102 19.46 1.67 0.57
CA CYS A 102 19.96 1.68 1.94
C CYS A 102 21.51 1.61 1.89
N PRO A 103 22.24 2.68 2.24
CA PRO A 103 23.70 2.65 2.31
C PRO A 103 24.21 1.74 3.43
#